data_AF-A0A2N4TJE4-F1
#
_entry.id   AF-A0A2N4TJE4-F1
#
_cell.length_a   1.000
_cell.length_b   1.000
_cell.length_c   1.000
_cell.angle_alpha   90.00
_cell.angle_beta   90.00
_cell.angle_gamma   90.00
#
_symmetry.space_group_name_H-M   'P 1'
#
loop_
_entity.id
_entity.type
_entity.pdbx_description
1 polymer ?
#
loop_
_entity_poly.entity_id
_entity_poly.type
_entity_poly.pdbx_seq_one_letter_code
_entity_poly.pdbx_strand_id
1 'polypeptide(L)' 'MTTIYEVWEVVDPAGGSQIALVEKGEFEAQRHLYDGKPELLTSFEAETFDEAAQKRNDYFGWGKYQPMD' A
#
# COMPACT_ATOMS: atom_id res chain seq x y z
N MET A 1 -2.97 18.96 -4.17
CA MET A 1 -3.98 18.20 -4.94
C MET A 1 -4.09 16.86 -4.25
N THR A 2 -5.30 16.42 -3.94
CA THR A 2 -5.50 15.19 -3.19
C THR A 2 -5.49 14.00 -4.14
N THR A 3 -4.70 12.98 -3.83
CA THR A 3 -4.60 11.73 -4.59
C THR A 3 -5.24 10.60 -3.80
N ILE A 4 -5.96 9.70 -4.48
CA ILE A 4 -6.46 8.48 -3.85
C ILE A 4 -5.34 7.44 -3.91
N TYR A 5 -4.95 6.93 -2.74
CA TYR A 5 -4.02 5.83 -2.59
C TYR A 5 -4.76 4.54 -2.25
N GLU A 6 -4.20 3.42 -2.66
CA GLU A 6 -4.68 2.07 -2.39
C GLU A 6 -3.61 1.29 -1.63
N VAL A 7 -4.06 0.52 -0.64
CA VAL A 7 -3.23 -0.45 0.10
C VAL A 7 -3.63 -1.84 -0.35
N TRP A 8 -2.68 -2.55 -0.94
CA TRP A 8 -2.86 -3.92 -1.41
C TRP A 8 -2.02 -4.87 -0.57
N GLU A 9 -2.58 -6.03 -0.25
CA GLU A 9 -1.84 -7.17 0.26
C GLU A 9 -1.71 -8.22 -0.83
N VAL A 10 -0.50 -8.73 -1.03
CA VAL A 10 -0.25 -9.88 -1.89
C VAL A 10 0.25 -11.04 -1.03
N VAL A 11 -0.55 -12.10 -0.96
CA VAL A 11 -0.21 -13.31 -0.21
C VAL A 11 0.51 -14.29 -1.13
N ASP A 12 1.77 -14.60 -0.81
CA ASP A 12 2.60 -15.56 -1.53
C ASP A 12 2.12 -16.99 -1.21
N PRO A 13 1.91 -17.86 -2.21
CA PRO A 13 1.58 -19.27 -2.01
C PRO A 13 2.61 -20.05 -1.17
N ALA A 14 3.89 -19.64 -1.18
CA ALA A 14 4.95 -20.22 -0.37
C ALA A 14 4.93 -19.76 1.09
N GLY A 15 4.06 -18.81 1.43
CA GLY A 15 3.94 -18.21 2.75
C GLY A 15 4.59 -16.83 2.83
N GLY A 16 3.95 -15.93 3.58
CA GLY A 16 4.32 -14.52 3.69
C GLY A 16 3.33 -13.61 2.96
N SER A 17 3.35 -12.32 3.30
CA SER A 17 2.58 -11.31 2.59
C SER A 17 3.41 -10.06 2.34
N GLN A 18 3.11 -9.39 1.23
CA GLN A 18 3.71 -8.14 0.81
C GLN A 18 2.64 -7.05 0.80
N ILE A 19 2.97 -5.87 1.34
CA ILE A 19 2.07 -4.72 1.34
C ILE A 19 2.55 -3.68 0.32
N ALA A 20 1.69 -3.35 -0.63
CA ALA A 20 1.91 -2.27 -1.58
C ALA A 20 1.07 -1.05 -1.20
N LEU A 21 1.67 0.15 -1.26
CA LEU A 21 0.98 1.43 -1.13
C LEU A 21 1.23 2.21 -2.42
N VAL A 22 0.18 2.43 -3.20
CA VAL A 22 0.29 2.92 -4.58
C VAL A 22 -0.86 3.88 -4.88
N GLU A 23 -0.75 4.71 -5.90
CA GLU A 23 -1.90 5.52 -6.33
C GLU A 23 -2.98 4.63 -6.94
N LYS A 24 -4.24 5.10 -6.87
CA LYS A 24 -5.40 4.36 -7.34
C LYS A 24 -5.23 3.92 -8.79
N GLY A 25 -5.34 2.61 -9.01
CA GLY A 25 -5.24 2.00 -10.34
C GLY A 25 -3.81 1.74 -10.82
N GLU A 26 -2.78 2.20 -10.09
CA GLU A 26 -1.39 1.89 -10.45
C GLU A 26 -1.00 0.47 -10.12
N PHE A 27 -1.66 -0.19 -9.16
CA PHE A 27 -1.33 -1.56 -8.75
C PHE A 27 -1.25 -2.53 -9.94
N GLU A 28 -2.20 -2.44 -10.88
CA GLU A 28 -2.26 -3.32 -12.04
C GLU A 28 -1.04 -3.18 -12.97
N ALA A 29 -0.47 -1.98 -13.10
CA ALA A 29 0.73 -1.76 -13.93
C ALA A 29 1.97 -2.46 -13.35
N GLN A 30 2.04 -2.59 -12.03
CA GLN A 30 3.13 -3.20 -11.26
C GLN A 30 2.76 -4.60 -10.75
N ARG A 31 1.61 -5.15 -11.14
CA ARG A 31 1.14 -6.49 -10.76
C ARG A 31 2.18 -7.57 -11.03
N HIS A 32 2.97 -7.39 -12.08
CA HIS A 32 4.05 -8.29 -12.50
C HIS A 32 5.24 -8.36 -11.52
N LEU A 33 5.34 -7.42 -10.56
CA LEU A 33 6.39 -7.40 -9.53
C LEU A 33 6.07 -8.29 -8.33
N TYR A 34 4.85 -8.81 -8.24
CA TYR A 34 4.38 -9.57 -7.07
C TYR A 34 4.01 -10.99 -7.45
N ASP A 35 4.53 -11.96 -6.70
CA ASP A 35 4.08 -13.35 -6.76
C ASP A 35 3.01 -13.57 -5.69
N GLY A 36 1.83 -14.04 -6.13
CA GLY A 36 0.73 -14.39 -5.22
C GLY A 36 -0.62 -13.77 -5.56
N LYS A 37 -1.58 -13.92 -4.63
CA LYS A 37 -2.94 -13.42 -4.82
C LYS A 37 -3.07 -12.01 -4.24
N PRO A 38 -3.37 -10.99 -5.07
CA PRO A 38 -3.59 -9.64 -4.57
C PRO A 38 -4.99 -9.47 -3.96
N GLU A 39 -5.08 -8.66 -2.93
CA GLU A 39 -6.31 -8.24 -2.27
C GLU A 39 -6.21 -6.75 -1.91
N LEU A 40 -7.19 -5.96 -2.35
CA LEU A 40 -7.29 -4.55 -1.95
C LEU A 40 -7.83 -4.49 -0.52
N LEU A 41 -7.03 -3.95 0.39
CA LEU A 41 -7.38 -3.85 1.80
C LEU A 41 -8.15 -2.57 2.12
N THR A 42 -7.70 -1.44 1.58
CA THR A 42 -8.33 -0.14 1.79
C THR A 42 -7.90 0.88 0.74
N SER A 43 -8.65 1.97 0.62
CA SER A 43 -8.31 3.13 -0.20
C SER A 43 -8.61 4.41 0.56
N PHE A 44 -7.75 5.42 0.44
CA PHE A 44 -7.92 6.70 1.13
C PHE A 44 -7.28 7.85 0.35
N GLU A 45 -7.77 9.06 0.62
CA GLU A 45 -7.21 10.29 0.10
C GLU A 45 -5.99 10.74 0.91
N ALA A 46 -4.96 11.28 0.25
CA ALA A 46 -3.82 11.94 0.90
C ALA A 46 -3.24 13.04 -0.01
N GLU A 47 -2.63 14.07 0.59
CA GLU A 47 -1.99 15.18 -0.12
C GLU A 47 -0.52 14.90 -0.45
N THR A 48 0.14 14.04 0.33
CA THR A 48 1.53 13.63 0.12
C THR A 48 1.69 12.11 0.31
N PHE A 49 2.79 11.57 -0.23
CA PHE A 49 3.14 10.17 -0.01
C PHE A 49 3.40 9.88 1.48
N ASP A 50 4.04 10.80 2.21
CA ASP A 50 4.29 10.64 3.65
C ASP A 50 3.00 10.53 4.46
N GLU A 51 1.99 11.34 4.11
CA GLU A 51 0.66 11.23 4.72
C GLU A 51 0.02 9.88 4.37
N ALA A 52 0.12 9.44 3.12
CA ALA A 52 -0.38 8.13 2.70
C ALA A 52 0.31 6.98 3.45
N ALA A 53 1.62 7.06 3.65
CA ALA A 53 2.42 6.09 4.38
C ALA A 53 2.07 6.07 5.87
N GLN A 54 1.79 7.23 6.48
CA GLN A 54 1.28 7.30 7.84
C GLN A 54 -0.11 6.66 7.95
N LYS A 55 -1.03 6.96 7.04
CA LYS A 55 -2.38 6.36 7.03
C LYS A 55 -2.34 4.84 6.86
N ARG A 56 -1.44 4.32 6.02
CA ARG A 56 -1.16 2.87 5.93
C ARG A 56 -0.68 2.32 7.26
N ASN A 57 0.28 2.96 7.92
CA ASN A 57 0.76 2.50 9.22
C ASN A 57 -0.33 2.52 10.29
N ASP A 58 -1.19 3.53 10.30
CA ASP A 58 -2.33 3.63 11.22
C ASP A 58 -3.31 2.49 11.01
N TYR A 59 -3.57 2.11 9.74
CA TYR A 59 -4.41 0.96 9.39
C TYR A 59 -3.88 -0.36 9.96
N PHE A 60 -2.56 -0.60 9.89
CA PHE A 60 -1.94 -1.83 10.40
C PHE A 60 -1.50 -1.77 11.87
N GLY A 61 -1.57 -0.60 12.51
CA GLY A 61 -1.03 -0.39 13.86
C GLY A 61 0.50 -0.43 13.95
N TRP A 62 1.22 -0.13 12.86
CA TRP A 62 2.69 -0.17 12.80
C TRP A 62 3.40 1.00 13.49
N GLY A 63 2.64 1.96 14.03
CA GLY A 63 3.17 3.16 14.66
C GLY A 63 3.61 4.22 13.65
N LYS A 64 4.32 5.25 14.13
CA LYS A 64 4.65 6.42 13.31
C LYS A 64 5.52 6.04 12.09
N TYR A 65 5.09 6.47 10.90
CA TYR A 65 5.90 6.37 9.69
C TYR A 65 7.18 7.21 9.85
N GLN A 66 8.31 6.61 9.53
CA GLN A 66 9.60 7.27 9.47
C GLN A 66 9.98 7.35 7.99
N PRO A 67 9.97 8.55 7.38
CA PRO A 67 10.52 8.74 6.06
C PRO A 67 12.00 8.30 6.07
N MET A 68 12.45 7.65 5.02
CA MET A 68 13.89 7.46 4.79
C MET A 68 14.34 8.69 4.01
N ASP A 69 15.19 9.52 4.62
CA ASP A 69 15.80 10.71 4.00
C ASP A 69 16.49 10.40 2.66
#